data_AF-A0AAE3LGQ8-F1
#
_entry.id   AF-A0AAE3LGQ8-F1
#
_cell.length_a   1.000
_cell.length_b   1.000
_cell.length_c   1.000
_cell.angle_alpha   90.00
_cell.angle_beta   90.00
_cell.angle_gamma   90.00
#
_symmetry.space_group_name_H-M   'P 1'
#
loop_
_entity.id
_entity.type
_entity.pdbx_description
1 polymer ?
#
loop_
_entity_poly.entity_id
_entity_poly.type
_entity_poly.pdbx_seq_one_letter_code
_entity_poly.pdbx_strand_id
1 'polypeptide(L)'
;MAAETPSWAQQAGQVSRLRGRAFEAICLASTSLALVSVMVLLLFVANDAFRPFEAEPALTFAIPVLPGLELFVVPVVLPAYLLVFGATLGLPVALTALYYYRRDDPAGEVAYATLGLPIVSLLVSAGVLVMFIEVLTVSELFATELALLVAVGAIYGHARLRPRKAVERLAIIIVAPVVALAGLPPAMFNDIVNGIAGLAGVGPVLTTRLFSVRELVLASPFLPVRWVMLLATVTLPVVAIFAPILARRRESREAGLALGGLSMIVAALGLVAAPALGVGSDVWIVVASVTVPPLAVYVEGVVRRREGMAGLAFPLVLIGGALAGWLLVQQVGFGMPDPWLDWGFLTNAHSRFSAEKTGIYPPLVGSVMMLFAIVILIFPVGVGAAIYLEEYAPSQGLAGKFVTLIEINIGNLAGVPSVVYGLLGLALFIRFLSMPVGAIIVGALAVGLLILPIVIISAQEAIRAVPDSHREASYGMGATRWQTIRDVVLPQAFPGILTGTILALGRAIGETAPLLMIGMPAIVRRAPDGFFATGSAMPRQIFRWSKEFDPLYRHGVLAAGVVTLLVVLLIMNGTAIILRNKFQREETA
;
A
#
# COMPACT_ATOMS: atom_id res chain seq x y z
N MET A 1 49.62 8.06 -17.37
CA MET A 1 50.04 6.77 -16.80
C MET A 1 48.80 5.90 -16.67
N ALA A 2 48.59 5.00 -17.62
CA ALA A 2 47.52 4.01 -17.55
C ALA A 2 47.87 3.01 -16.43
N ALA A 3 46.97 2.83 -15.46
CA ALA A 3 47.15 1.81 -14.44
C ALA A 3 47.05 0.43 -15.11
N GLU A 4 48.17 -0.29 -15.14
CA GLU A 4 48.22 -1.67 -15.60
C GLU A 4 47.27 -2.51 -14.73
N THR A 5 46.26 -3.09 -15.37
CA THR A 5 45.38 -4.07 -14.76
C THR A 5 46.23 -5.21 -14.18
N PRO A 6 46.10 -5.57 -12.90
CA PRO A 6 46.97 -6.54 -12.26
C PRO A 6 46.82 -7.94 -12.88
N SER A 7 47.94 -8.68 -12.99
CA SER A 7 48.09 -9.93 -13.74
C SER A 7 47.09 -11.05 -13.37
N TRP A 8 46.54 -11.04 -12.15
CA TRP A 8 45.50 -11.98 -11.72
C TRP A 8 44.16 -11.75 -12.45
N ALA A 9 43.86 -10.52 -12.88
CA ALA A 9 42.66 -10.20 -13.65
C ALA A 9 42.75 -10.71 -15.10
N GLN A 10 43.97 -10.82 -15.65
CA GLN A 10 44.19 -11.44 -16.96
C GLN A 10 44.15 -12.97 -16.91
N GLN A 11 44.49 -13.59 -15.76
CA GLN A 11 44.42 -15.04 -15.56
C GLN A 11 43.00 -15.58 -15.28
N ALA A 12 42.06 -14.74 -14.84
CA ALA A 12 40.65 -15.13 -14.66
C ALA A 12 39.93 -15.47 -15.99
N GLY A 13 40.54 -15.17 -17.14
CA GLY A 13 39.97 -15.35 -18.48
C GLY A 13 40.01 -16.77 -19.07
N GLN A 14 40.37 -17.81 -18.31
CA GLN A 14 40.36 -19.21 -18.76
C GLN A 14 39.11 -20.01 -18.35
N VAL A 15 38.06 -19.35 -17.89
CA VAL A 15 36.75 -20.03 -17.70
C VAL A 15 36.17 -20.30 -19.09
N SER A 16 35.80 -21.57 -19.37
CA SER A 16 35.20 -21.99 -20.65
C SER A 16 34.13 -21.00 -21.12
N ARG A 17 34.45 -20.20 -22.16
CA ARG A 17 33.55 -19.17 -22.71
C ARG A 17 32.20 -19.76 -23.13
N LEU A 18 32.18 -21.04 -23.50
CA LEU A 18 30.96 -21.76 -23.86
C LEU A 18 30.10 -22.07 -22.63
N ARG A 19 30.69 -22.55 -21.53
CA ARG A 19 29.96 -22.80 -20.28
C ARG A 19 29.46 -21.50 -19.64
N GLY A 20 30.26 -20.45 -19.67
CA GLY A 20 29.86 -19.11 -19.20
C GLY A 20 28.68 -18.55 -19.99
N ARG A 21 28.77 -18.57 -21.34
CA ARG A 21 27.66 -18.13 -22.21
C ARG A 21 26.42 -19.01 -22.09
N ALA A 22 26.58 -20.32 -21.94
CA ALA A 22 25.47 -21.22 -21.70
C ALA A 22 24.77 -20.92 -20.37
N PHE A 23 25.53 -20.66 -19.30
CA PHE A 23 24.98 -20.27 -18.01
C PHE A 23 24.23 -18.92 -18.09
N GLU A 24 24.83 -17.91 -18.72
CA GLU A 24 24.18 -16.61 -18.95
C GLU A 24 22.88 -16.75 -19.75
N ALA A 25 22.89 -17.54 -20.83
CA ALA A 25 21.71 -17.82 -21.64
C ALA A 25 20.63 -18.55 -20.84
N ILE A 26 21.00 -19.49 -19.96
CA ILE A 26 20.05 -20.18 -19.08
C ILE A 26 19.42 -19.21 -18.07
N CYS A 27 20.21 -18.31 -17.47
CA CYS A 27 19.72 -17.29 -16.55
C CYS A 27 18.74 -16.33 -17.25
N LEU A 28 19.08 -15.84 -18.44
CA LEU A 28 18.22 -14.96 -19.23
C LEU A 28 16.96 -15.69 -19.72
N ALA A 29 17.08 -16.95 -20.14
CA ALA A 29 15.94 -17.76 -20.53
C ALA A 29 14.99 -18.00 -19.34
N SER A 30 15.52 -18.26 -18.14
CA SER A 30 14.72 -18.47 -16.94
C SER A 30 13.93 -17.22 -16.55
N THR A 31 14.56 -16.04 -16.54
CA THR A 31 13.87 -14.78 -16.22
C THR A 31 12.86 -14.40 -17.31
N SER A 32 13.23 -14.55 -18.58
CA SER A 32 12.35 -14.26 -19.70
C SER A 32 11.15 -15.21 -19.72
N LEU A 33 11.34 -16.51 -19.50
CA LEU A 33 10.27 -17.49 -19.42
C LEU A 33 9.30 -17.16 -18.28
N ALA A 34 9.81 -16.79 -17.10
CA ALA A 34 8.97 -16.40 -15.97
C ALA A 34 8.13 -15.16 -16.29
N LEU A 35 8.75 -14.12 -16.85
CA LEU A 35 8.07 -12.88 -17.23
C LEU A 35 7.02 -13.12 -18.32
N VAL A 36 7.36 -13.87 -19.37
CA VAL A 36 6.44 -14.21 -20.46
C VAL A 36 5.28 -15.06 -19.92
N SER A 37 5.53 -16.04 -19.05
CA SER A 37 4.47 -16.86 -18.46
C SER A 37 3.49 -16.02 -17.64
N VAL A 38 4.01 -15.12 -16.79
CA VAL A 38 3.16 -14.19 -16.02
C VAL A 38 2.40 -13.26 -16.95
N MET A 39 3.04 -12.70 -17.97
CA MET A 39 2.39 -11.82 -18.95
C MET A 39 1.24 -12.53 -19.67
N VAL A 40 1.46 -13.77 -20.14
CA VAL A 40 0.41 -14.57 -20.79
C VAL A 40 -0.75 -14.80 -19.85
N LEU A 41 -0.51 -15.19 -18.60
CA LEU A 41 -1.57 -15.37 -17.60
C LEU A 41 -2.34 -14.07 -17.35
N LEU A 42 -1.65 -12.94 -17.21
CA LEU A 42 -2.29 -11.64 -17.03
C LEU A 42 -3.12 -11.21 -18.24
N LEU A 43 -2.69 -11.55 -19.46
CA LEU A 43 -3.46 -11.27 -20.68
C LEU A 43 -4.75 -12.09 -20.73
N PHE A 44 -4.71 -13.37 -20.35
CA PHE A 44 -5.93 -14.19 -20.24
C PHE A 44 -6.89 -13.64 -19.19
N VAL A 45 -6.38 -13.31 -18.00
CA VAL A 45 -7.21 -12.73 -16.93
C VAL A 45 -7.78 -11.38 -17.33
N ALA A 46 -7.02 -10.52 -18.01
CA ALA A 46 -7.50 -9.23 -18.50
C ALA A 46 -8.55 -9.40 -19.60
N ASN A 47 -8.36 -10.34 -20.52
CA ASN A 47 -9.34 -10.66 -21.54
C ASN A 47 -10.66 -11.09 -20.92
N ASP A 48 -10.61 -12.01 -19.96
CA ASP A 48 -11.81 -12.54 -19.31
C ASP A 48 -12.51 -11.47 -18.45
N ALA A 49 -11.77 -10.53 -17.86
CA ALA A 49 -12.33 -9.45 -17.05
C ALA A 49 -12.95 -8.32 -17.89
N PHE A 50 -12.28 -7.88 -18.96
CA PHE A 50 -12.66 -6.69 -19.73
C PHE A 50 -13.36 -6.99 -21.06
N ARG A 51 -13.27 -8.23 -21.55
CA ARG A 51 -13.90 -8.69 -22.81
C ARG A 51 -13.63 -7.77 -24.01
N PRO A 52 -12.39 -7.33 -24.23
CA PRO A 52 -12.12 -6.29 -25.22
C PRO A 52 -12.41 -6.73 -26.66
N PHE A 53 -12.51 -8.03 -26.93
CA PHE A 53 -12.75 -8.58 -28.27
C PHE A 53 -14.22 -8.96 -28.54
N GLU A 54 -15.13 -8.79 -27.58
CA GLU A 54 -16.54 -9.20 -27.72
C GLU A 54 -17.44 -8.10 -28.33
N ALA A 55 -16.92 -6.87 -28.48
CA ALA A 55 -17.72 -5.73 -28.93
C ALA A 55 -17.92 -5.67 -30.46
N GLU A 56 -19.16 -5.39 -30.89
CA GLU A 56 -19.51 -5.19 -32.29
C GLU A 56 -19.71 -3.69 -32.63
N PRO A 57 -19.45 -3.26 -33.88
CA PRO A 57 -18.97 -4.05 -35.02
C PRO A 57 -17.47 -4.35 -34.93
N ALA A 58 -17.05 -5.49 -35.48
CA ALA A 58 -15.64 -5.87 -35.57
C ALA A 58 -15.18 -6.02 -37.03
N LEU A 59 -13.96 -5.59 -37.31
CA LEU A 59 -13.32 -5.65 -38.61
C LEU A 59 -12.48 -6.92 -38.71
N THR A 60 -12.70 -7.71 -39.75
CA THR A 60 -11.95 -8.94 -40.01
C THR A 60 -10.80 -8.65 -40.98
N PHE A 61 -9.57 -8.82 -40.53
CA PHE A 61 -8.36 -8.71 -41.35
C PHE A 61 -7.84 -10.11 -41.69
N ALA A 62 -7.44 -10.32 -42.94
CA ALA A 62 -6.78 -11.54 -43.38
C ALA A 62 -5.27 -11.37 -43.28
N ILE A 63 -4.62 -12.01 -42.28
CA ILE A 63 -3.16 -12.04 -42.21
C ILE A 63 -2.67 -13.35 -42.86
N PRO A 64 -1.92 -13.30 -43.98
CA PRO A 64 -1.28 -14.49 -44.53
C PRO A 64 -0.11 -14.88 -43.63
N VAL A 65 -0.23 -16.00 -42.92
CA VAL A 65 0.89 -16.58 -42.16
C VAL A 65 1.56 -17.59 -43.06
N LEU A 66 2.85 -17.40 -43.35
CA LEU A 66 3.66 -18.35 -44.12
C LEU A 66 4.35 -19.32 -43.15
N PRO A 67 3.91 -20.59 -43.11
CA PRO A 67 4.85 -21.66 -42.83
C PRO A 67 4.72 -22.79 -43.86
N GLY A 68 5.83 -23.08 -44.53
CA GLY A 68 6.14 -24.43 -44.98
C GLY A 68 5.46 -24.95 -46.26
N LEU A 69 4.13 -24.87 -46.45
CA LEU A 69 3.49 -25.34 -47.71
C LEU A 69 1.98 -25.04 -47.93
N GLU A 70 1.26 -24.32 -47.06
CA GLU A 70 -0.11 -23.84 -47.38
C GLU A 70 -0.34 -22.42 -46.86
N LEU A 71 -1.01 -21.58 -47.66
CA LEU A 71 -1.32 -20.19 -47.32
C LEU A 71 -2.47 -20.16 -46.30
N PHE A 72 -2.15 -20.25 -45.01
CA PHE A 72 -3.14 -20.17 -43.95
C PHE A 72 -3.49 -18.70 -43.69
N VAL A 73 -4.73 -18.30 -44.00
CA VAL A 73 -5.25 -16.98 -43.65
C VAL A 73 -5.84 -17.08 -42.25
N VAL A 74 -5.21 -16.41 -41.28
CA VAL A 74 -5.80 -16.26 -39.95
C VAL A 74 -6.70 -15.02 -39.98
N PRO A 75 -8.04 -15.16 -39.82
CA PRO A 75 -8.91 -14.01 -39.67
C PRO A 75 -8.65 -13.38 -38.30
N VAL A 76 -8.16 -12.14 -38.30
CA VAL A 76 -8.01 -11.32 -37.09
C VAL A 76 -9.23 -10.41 -37.01
N VAL A 77 -10.08 -10.66 -36.01
CA VAL A 77 -11.27 -9.86 -35.73
C VAL A 77 -10.88 -8.77 -34.74
N LEU A 78 -10.94 -7.51 -35.16
CA LEU A 78 -10.62 -6.35 -34.33
C LEU A 78 -11.85 -5.45 -34.18
N PRO A 79 -12.42 -5.33 -32.97
CA PRO A 79 -13.52 -4.40 -32.71
C PRO A 79 -13.23 -2.97 -33.14
N ALA A 80 -14.21 -2.30 -33.76
CA ALA A 80 -14.04 -0.97 -34.32
C ALA A 80 -13.67 0.08 -33.26
N TYR A 81 -14.15 -0.08 -32.02
CA TYR A 81 -13.79 0.82 -30.91
C TYR A 81 -12.28 0.79 -30.60
N LEU A 82 -11.59 -0.35 -30.76
CA LEU A 82 -10.14 -0.43 -30.56
C LEU A 82 -9.36 0.39 -31.59
N LEU A 83 -9.87 0.52 -32.82
CA LEU A 83 -9.26 1.41 -33.81
C LEU A 83 -9.44 2.88 -33.43
N VAL A 84 -10.62 3.25 -32.93
CA VAL A 84 -10.89 4.61 -32.46
C VAL A 84 -9.95 4.96 -31.32
N PHE A 85 -9.88 4.14 -30.26
CA PHE A 85 -8.95 4.36 -29.16
C PHE A 85 -7.48 4.22 -29.59
N GLY A 86 -7.17 3.37 -30.56
CA GLY A 86 -5.85 3.29 -31.18
C GLY A 86 -5.44 4.62 -31.82
N ALA A 87 -6.36 5.29 -32.51
CA ALA A 87 -6.11 6.58 -33.17
C ALA A 87 -6.16 7.77 -32.20
N THR A 88 -7.10 7.81 -31.26
CA THR A 88 -7.31 8.96 -30.37
C THR A 88 -6.43 8.91 -29.12
N LEU A 89 -6.05 7.73 -28.65
CA LEU A 89 -5.27 7.54 -27.43
C LEU A 89 -3.92 6.86 -27.72
N GLY A 90 -3.94 5.69 -28.35
CA GLY A 90 -2.74 4.88 -28.57
C GLY A 90 -1.65 5.60 -29.37
N LEU A 91 -2.01 6.18 -30.51
CA LEU A 91 -1.09 6.88 -31.40
C LEU A 91 -0.54 8.17 -30.76
N PRO A 92 -1.34 9.08 -30.18
CA PRO A 92 -0.82 10.26 -29.47
C PRO A 92 0.09 9.90 -28.30
N VAL A 93 -0.25 8.88 -27.51
CA VAL A 93 0.60 8.39 -26.40
C VAL A 93 1.92 7.83 -26.94
N ALA A 94 1.90 7.00 -27.99
CA ALA A 94 3.11 6.46 -28.59
C ALA A 94 4.01 7.56 -29.19
N LEU A 95 3.42 8.53 -29.89
CA LEU A 95 4.15 9.65 -30.48
C LEU A 95 4.77 10.56 -29.41
N THR A 96 4.06 10.86 -28.33
CA THR A 96 4.60 11.65 -27.21
C THR A 96 5.69 10.89 -26.45
N ALA A 97 5.51 9.60 -26.19
CA ALA A 97 6.53 8.77 -25.59
C ALA A 97 7.81 8.69 -26.46
N LEU A 98 7.65 8.50 -27.77
CA LEU A 98 8.76 8.49 -28.73
C LEU A 98 9.45 9.86 -28.82
N TYR A 99 8.68 10.95 -28.75
CA TYR A 99 9.22 12.30 -28.69
C TYR A 99 10.08 12.50 -27.44
N TYR A 100 9.59 12.15 -26.25
CA TYR A 100 10.36 12.26 -25.01
C TYR A 100 11.65 11.44 -25.09
N TYR A 101 11.56 10.16 -25.49
CA TYR A 101 12.73 9.28 -25.61
C TYR A 101 13.79 9.76 -26.62
N ARG A 102 13.42 10.54 -27.64
CA ARG A 102 14.36 11.00 -28.67
C ARG A 102 14.86 12.41 -28.49
N ARG A 103 14.11 13.27 -27.79
CA ARG A 103 14.36 14.73 -27.77
C ARG A 103 14.50 15.31 -26.37
N ASP A 104 13.91 14.69 -25.34
CA ASP A 104 13.84 15.25 -23.98
C ASP A 104 13.66 14.10 -22.98
N ASP A 105 14.76 13.40 -22.66
CA ASP A 105 14.78 12.29 -21.70
C ASP A 105 14.15 12.69 -20.34
N PRO A 106 14.46 13.87 -19.76
CA PRO A 106 13.80 14.35 -18.54
C PRO A 106 12.27 14.47 -18.67
N ALA A 107 11.74 14.81 -19.84
CA ALA A 107 10.28 14.87 -20.04
C ALA A 107 9.62 13.49 -19.92
N GLY A 108 10.34 12.41 -20.24
CA GLY A 108 9.85 11.04 -20.03
C GLY A 108 9.64 10.73 -18.55
N GLU A 109 10.58 11.10 -17.69
CA GLU A 109 10.44 10.93 -16.24
C GLU A 109 9.29 11.77 -15.68
N VAL A 110 9.14 13.01 -16.15
CA VAL A 110 8.05 13.90 -15.75
C VAL A 110 6.70 13.36 -16.20
N ALA A 111 6.59 12.87 -17.43
CA ALA A 111 5.38 12.26 -17.95
C ALA A 111 4.95 11.04 -17.11
N TYR A 112 5.90 10.18 -16.78
CA TYR A 112 5.65 9.01 -15.94
C TYR A 112 5.19 9.41 -14.53
N ALA A 113 5.88 10.35 -13.90
CA ALA A 113 5.54 10.79 -12.54
C ALA A 113 4.23 11.58 -12.45
N THR A 114 3.93 12.43 -13.44
CA THR A 114 2.67 13.19 -13.48
C THR A 114 1.45 12.34 -13.82
N LEU A 115 1.64 11.21 -14.49
CA LEU A 115 0.61 10.19 -14.63
C LEU A 115 0.45 9.38 -13.34
N GLY A 116 1.58 8.92 -12.78
CA GLY A 116 1.60 8.02 -11.63
C GLY A 116 1.13 8.67 -10.33
N LEU A 117 1.50 9.93 -10.08
CA LEU A 117 1.18 10.63 -8.82
C LEU A 117 -0.34 10.79 -8.60
N PRO A 118 -1.15 11.34 -9.54
CA PRO A 118 -2.59 11.44 -9.35
C PRO A 118 -3.26 10.08 -9.21
N ILE A 119 -2.82 9.09 -9.99
CA ILE A 119 -3.32 7.72 -9.87
C ILE A 119 -3.05 7.25 -8.44
N VAL A 120 -1.79 7.20 -8.00
CA VAL A 120 -1.43 6.78 -6.63
C VAL A 120 -2.19 7.56 -5.56
N SER A 121 -2.31 8.87 -5.70
CA SER A 121 -3.05 9.70 -4.76
C SER A 121 -4.54 9.36 -4.70
N LEU A 122 -5.20 9.15 -5.84
CA LEU A 122 -6.60 8.69 -5.88
C LEU A 122 -6.77 7.35 -5.18
N LEU A 123 -5.77 6.49 -5.31
CA LEU A 123 -5.80 5.16 -4.75
C LEU A 123 -5.57 5.16 -3.23
N VAL A 124 -4.63 5.97 -2.75
CA VAL A 124 -4.48 6.26 -1.33
C VAL A 124 -5.77 6.90 -0.79
N SER A 125 -6.36 7.83 -1.54
CA SER A 125 -7.64 8.44 -1.19
C SER A 125 -8.74 7.39 -1.06
N ALA A 126 -8.82 6.42 -1.96
CA ALA A 126 -9.79 5.34 -1.90
C ALA A 126 -9.58 4.46 -0.64
N GLY A 127 -8.34 4.10 -0.32
CA GLY A 127 -8.05 3.35 0.92
C GLY A 127 -8.42 4.12 2.19
N VAL A 128 -8.11 5.42 2.21
CA VAL A 128 -8.47 6.34 3.30
C VAL A 128 -10.00 6.49 3.40
N LEU A 129 -10.69 6.60 2.26
CA LEU A 129 -12.15 6.69 2.20
C LEU A 129 -12.82 5.42 2.70
N VAL A 130 -12.31 4.25 2.30
CA VAL A 130 -12.76 2.95 2.80
C VAL A 130 -12.63 2.90 4.32
N MET A 131 -11.54 3.43 4.88
CA MET A 131 -11.43 3.54 6.33
C MET A 131 -12.50 4.44 6.97
N PHE A 132 -12.90 5.53 6.32
CA PHE A 132 -13.91 6.45 6.88
C PHE A 132 -15.34 5.99 6.71
N ILE A 133 -15.62 5.27 5.63
CA ILE A 133 -16.94 4.72 5.37
C ILE A 133 -17.20 3.54 6.31
N GLU A 134 -16.18 2.71 6.55
CA GLU A 134 -16.39 1.37 7.11
C GLU A 134 -15.70 1.15 8.48
N VAL A 135 -14.72 1.96 8.89
CA VAL A 135 -13.88 1.63 10.07
C VAL A 135 -14.02 2.61 11.21
N LEU A 136 -13.81 3.89 10.90
CA LEU A 136 -13.90 4.98 11.86
C LEU A 136 -14.83 6.01 11.26
N THR A 137 -15.93 6.29 11.95
CA THR A 137 -16.73 7.46 11.62
C THR A 137 -15.83 8.70 11.63
N VAL A 138 -16.17 9.72 10.84
CA VAL A 138 -15.39 10.96 10.76
C VAL A 138 -15.13 11.56 12.17
N SER A 139 -16.12 11.45 13.06
CA SER A 139 -16.00 11.83 14.47
C SER A 139 -15.00 10.98 15.26
N GLU A 140 -14.97 9.66 15.04
CA GLU A 140 -14.03 8.76 15.71
C GLU A 140 -12.61 8.96 15.23
N LEU A 141 -12.40 9.20 13.93
CA LEU A 141 -11.09 9.56 13.41
C LEU A 141 -10.60 10.85 14.03
N PHE A 142 -11.44 11.89 14.02
CA PHE A 142 -11.13 13.19 14.64
C PHE A 142 -10.76 13.05 16.11
N ALA A 143 -11.54 12.27 16.87
CA ALA A 143 -11.25 11.99 18.26
C ALA A 143 -9.95 11.19 18.46
N THR A 144 -9.68 10.22 17.59
CA THR A 144 -8.47 9.38 17.63
C THR A 144 -7.22 10.20 17.34
N GLU A 145 -7.27 11.07 16.32
CA GLU A 145 -6.15 11.92 15.95
C GLU A 145 -5.88 12.99 17.02
N LEU A 146 -6.94 13.60 17.56
CA LEU A 146 -6.80 14.54 18.68
C LEU A 146 -6.21 13.85 19.92
N ALA A 147 -6.65 12.63 20.22
CA ALA A 147 -6.07 11.82 21.29
C ALA A 147 -4.59 11.50 21.06
N LEU A 148 -4.21 11.13 19.84
CA LEU A 148 -2.81 10.89 19.46
C LEU A 148 -1.97 12.17 19.56
N LEU A 149 -2.49 13.32 19.14
CA LEU A 149 -1.83 14.62 19.29
C LEU A 149 -1.60 14.95 20.77
N VAL A 150 -2.58 14.68 21.64
CA VAL A 150 -2.42 14.82 23.10
C VAL A 150 -1.36 13.86 23.64
N ALA A 151 -1.32 12.61 23.18
CA ALA A 151 -0.29 11.64 23.56
C ALA A 151 1.11 12.10 23.13
N VAL A 152 1.26 12.55 21.88
CA VAL A 152 2.53 13.11 21.35
C VAL A 152 2.93 14.35 22.14
N GLY A 153 1.98 15.24 22.44
CA GLY A 153 2.19 16.41 23.30
C GLY A 153 2.69 16.03 24.70
N ALA A 154 2.11 14.98 25.30
CA ALA A 154 2.57 14.46 26.59
C ALA A 154 3.97 13.86 26.51
N ILE A 155 4.29 13.09 25.46
CA ILE A 155 5.62 12.53 25.23
C ILE A 155 6.65 13.64 25.05
N TYR A 156 6.36 14.62 24.20
CA TYR A 156 7.27 15.75 23.93
C TYR A 156 7.44 16.64 25.17
N GLY A 157 6.34 16.97 25.86
CA GLY A 157 6.36 17.72 27.10
C GLY A 157 7.19 17.01 28.18
N HIS A 158 7.01 15.71 28.35
CA HIS A 158 7.82 14.92 29.25
C HIS A 158 9.30 14.91 28.85
N ALA A 159 9.60 14.67 27.56
CA ALA A 159 10.98 14.66 27.07
C ALA A 159 11.69 16.01 27.31
N ARG A 160 10.96 17.12 27.21
CA ARG A 160 11.49 18.48 27.46
C ARG A 160 11.67 18.78 28.94
N LEU A 161 10.76 18.34 29.80
CA LEU A 161 10.80 18.61 31.24
C LEU A 161 11.71 17.64 32.02
N ARG A 162 11.85 16.39 31.56
CA ARG A 162 12.61 15.33 32.26
C ARG A 162 13.55 14.54 31.33
N PRO A 163 14.55 15.19 30.71
CA PRO A 163 15.39 14.58 29.67
C PRO A 163 16.26 13.40 30.14
N ARG A 164 16.59 13.31 31.44
CA ARG A 164 17.53 12.32 32.00
C ARG A 164 16.90 10.99 32.44
N LYS A 165 15.57 10.84 32.39
CA LYS A 165 14.89 9.63 32.87
C LYS A 165 14.44 8.73 31.73
N ALA A 166 15.38 7.92 31.21
CA ALA A 166 15.14 7.07 30.05
C ALA A 166 14.02 6.03 30.25
N VAL A 167 13.93 5.44 31.45
CA VAL A 167 12.89 4.44 31.78
C VAL A 167 11.50 5.08 31.88
N GLU A 168 11.39 6.25 32.52
CA GLU A 168 10.13 7.02 32.60
C GLU A 168 9.67 7.45 31.21
N ARG A 169 10.60 7.88 30.35
CA ARG A 169 10.32 8.24 28.96
C ARG A 169 9.83 7.06 28.14
N LEU A 170 10.46 5.88 28.27
CA LEU A 170 10.00 4.65 27.63
C LEU A 170 8.60 4.27 28.09
N ALA A 171 8.35 4.33 29.40
CA ALA A 171 7.03 4.09 29.96
C ALA A 171 5.99 5.06 29.39
N ILE A 172 6.31 6.36 29.29
CA ILE A 172 5.38 7.37 28.73
C ILE A 172 5.16 7.20 27.24
N ILE A 173 6.18 6.82 26.47
CA ILE A 173 6.03 6.51 25.03
C ILE A 173 5.04 5.37 24.81
N ILE A 174 5.02 4.38 25.71
CA ILE A 174 4.10 3.23 25.63
C ILE A 174 2.73 3.57 26.22
N VAL A 175 2.71 4.20 27.38
CA VAL A 175 1.49 4.44 28.17
C VAL A 175 0.68 5.61 27.62
N ALA A 176 1.29 6.71 27.17
CA ALA A 176 0.55 7.88 26.73
C ALA A 176 -0.41 7.61 25.56
N PRO A 177 -0.01 6.88 24.49
CA PRO A 177 -0.94 6.49 23.42
C PRO A 177 -2.07 5.59 23.93
N VAL A 178 -1.75 4.61 24.80
CA VAL A 178 -2.74 3.68 25.37
C VAL A 178 -3.77 4.43 26.22
N VAL A 179 -3.31 5.34 27.09
CA VAL A 179 -4.19 6.19 27.92
C VAL A 179 -5.07 7.07 27.05
N ALA A 180 -4.48 7.74 26.06
CA ALA A 180 -5.21 8.67 25.22
C ALA A 180 -6.30 7.97 24.39
N LEU A 181 -6.03 6.76 23.91
CA LEU A 181 -6.94 5.99 23.07
C LEU A 181 -7.94 5.13 23.86
N ALA A 182 -7.46 4.38 24.84
CA ALA A 182 -8.22 3.34 25.55
C ALA A 182 -8.57 3.68 27.01
N GLY A 183 -7.91 4.68 27.59
CA GLY A 183 -8.11 5.08 28.99
C GLY A 183 -7.39 4.15 29.96
N LEU A 184 -7.59 4.36 31.26
CA LEU A 184 -7.03 3.50 32.31
C LEU A 184 -8.07 3.17 33.39
N PRO A 185 -8.26 1.89 33.75
CA PRO A 185 -7.85 0.71 32.99
C PRO A 185 -8.76 0.53 31.74
N PRO A 186 -8.26 -0.06 30.63
CA PRO A 186 -9.10 -0.35 29.46
C PRO A 186 -10.30 -1.23 29.84
N ALA A 187 -11.46 -1.02 29.22
CA ALA A 187 -12.67 -1.81 29.52
C ALA A 187 -12.42 -3.32 29.38
N MET A 188 -11.77 -3.72 28.29
CA MET A 188 -11.38 -5.12 28.06
C MET A 188 -10.47 -5.67 29.17
N PHE A 189 -9.60 -4.85 29.77
CA PHE A 189 -8.76 -5.27 30.89
C PHE A 189 -9.61 -5.47 32.16
N ASN A 190 -10.56 -4.56 32.44
CA ASN A 190 -11.50 -4.73 33.54
C ASN A 190 -12.35 -5.99 33.35
N ASP A 191 -12.82 -6.25 32.14
CA ASP A 191 -13.64 -7.43 31.82
C ASP A 191 -12.85 -8.73 32.00
N ILE A 192 -11.59 -8.76 31.55
CA ILE A 192 -10.71 -9.93 31.73
C ILE A 192 -10.44 -10.16 33.22
N VAL A 193 -10.02 -9.13 33.96
CA VAL A 193 -9.66 -9.25 35.38
C VAL A 193 -10.88 -9.61 36.22
N ASN A 194 -12.02 -8.96 35.99
CA ASN A 194 -13.26 -9.25 36.71
C ASN A 194 -13.84 -10.62 36.30
N GLY A 195 -13.66 -11.04 35.05
CA GLY A 195 -14.02 -12.39 34.59
C GLY A 195 -13.20 -13.47 35.29
N ILE A 196 -11.88 -13.27 35.43
CA ILE A 196 -11.00 -14.17 36.18
C ILE A 196 -11.34 -14.15 37.68
N ALA A 197 -11.59 -12.97 38.25
CA ALA A 197 -12.00 -12.84 39.65
C ALA A 197 -13.31 -13.60 39.93
N GLY A 198 -14.30 -13.49 39.03
CA GLY A 198 -15.56 -14.23 39.12
C GLY A 198 -15.37 -15.75 39.08
N LEU A 199 -14.45 -16.26 38.25
CA LEU A 199 -14.08 -17.68 38.26
C LEU A 199 -13.42 -18.12 39.57
N ALA A 200 -12.71 -17.21 40.25
CA ALA A 200 -12.11 -17.43 41.55
C ALA A 200 -13.08 -17.18 42.73
N GLY A 201 -14.36 -16.88 42.47
CA GLY A 201 -15.35 -16.55 43.50
C GLY A 201 -15.11 -15.19 44.18
N VAL A 202 -14.19 -14.39 43.64
CA VAL A 202 -13.91 -13.03 44.09
C VAL A 202 -14.81 -12.09 43.29
N GLY A 203 -15.55 -11.21 43.98
CA GLY A 203 -16.40 -10.21 43.32
C GLY A 203 -15.59 -9.28 42.38
N PRO A 204 -16.27 -8.41 41.60
CA PRO A 204 -15.59 -7.51 40.68
C PRO A 204 -14.54 -6.64 41.41
N VAL A 205 -13.29 -6.73 40.96
CA VAL A 205 -12.11 -6.12 41.58
C VAL A 205 -11.86 -4.73 40.99
N LEU A 206 -12.12 -4.55 39.70
CA LEU A 206 -11.92 -3.29 38.99
C LEU A 206 -13.27 -2.68 38.61
N THR A 207 -13.66 -1.60 39.30
CA THR A 207 -14.95 -0.92 39.09
C THR A 207 -14.81 0.46 38.46
N THR A 208 -13.64 1.09 38.58
CA THR A 208 -13.40 2.44 38.07
C THR A 208 -12.72 2.37 36.70
N ARG A 209 -13.32 3.06 35.73
CA ARG A 209 -12.76 3.29 34.39
C ARG A 209 -12.55 4.78 34.21
N LEU A 210 -11.33 5.21 33.90
CA LEU A 210 -11.07 6.58 33.44
C LEU A 210 -11.32 6.64 31.94
N PHE A 211 -12.16 7.60 31.53
CA PHE A 211 -12.43 7.88 30.13
C PHE A 211 -11.15 8.25 29.39
N SER A 212 -11.01 7.74 28.16
CA SER A 212 -9.90 8.12 27.30
C SER A 212 -10.12 9.51 26.70
N VAL A 213 -9.04 10.14 26.22
CA VAL A 213 -9.15 11.42 25.49
C VAL A 213 -10.07 11.26 24.28
N ARG A 214 -9.95 10.12 23.56
CA ARG A 214 -10.84 9.78 22.44
C ARG A 214 -12.31 9.76 22.86
N GLU A 215 -12.63 9.11 23.97
CA GLU A 215 -14.03 9.03 24.46
C GLU A 215 -14.56 10.39 24.90
N LEU A 216 -13.75 11.20 25.58
CA LEU A 216 -14.14 12.55 25.99
C LEU A 216 -14.47 13.44 24.79
N VAL A 217 -13.70 13.31 23.71
CA VAL A 217 -13.97 14.06 22.47
C VAL A 217 -15.27 13.58 21.83
N LEU A 218 -15.50 12.27 21.76
CA LEU A 218 -16.73 11.68 21.21
C LEU A 218 -17.98 12.00 22.03
N ALA A 219 -17.84 12.13 23.35
CA ALA A 219 -18.93 12.51 24.25
C ALA A 219 -19.23 14.02 24.23
N SER A 220 -18.41 14.83 23.56
CA SER A 220 -18.59 16.28 23.50
C SER A 220 -19.83 16.66 22.69
N PRO A 221 -20.72 17.52 23.22
CA PRO A 221 -21.86 18.01 22.46
C PRO A 221 -21.48 19.02 21.35
N PHE A 222 -20.21 19.45 21.30
CA PHE A 222 -19.72 20.50 20.40
C PHE A 222 -18.76 19.97 19.32
N LEU A 223 -18.99 18.75 18.82
CA LEU A 223 -18.19 18.24 17.70
C LEU A 223 -18.36 19.13 16.47
N PRO A 224 -17.25 19.52 15.79
CA PRO A 224 -17.35 20.27 14.54
C PRO A 224 -18.18 19.52 13.49
N VAL A 225 -18.75 20.24 12.54
CA VAL A 225 -19.47 19.63 11.43
C VAL A 225 -18.55 18.72 10.60
N ARG A 226 -19.12 17.68 9.99
CA ARG A 226 -18.40 16.57 9.33
C ARG A 226 -17.30 17.01 8.37
N TRP A 227 -17.57 17.98 7.51
CA TRP A 227 -16.57 18.48 6.56
C TRP A 227 -15.39 19.22 7.23
N VAL A 228 -15.63 19.93 8.34
CA VAL A 228 -14.56 20.58 9.13
C VAL A 228 -13.68 19.51 9.78
N MET A 229 -14.30 18.47 10.34
CA MET A 229 -13.56 17.34 10.90
C MET A 229 -12.71 16.63 9.83
N LEU A 230 -13.22 16.44 8.61
CA LEU A 230 -12.44 15.88 7.50
C LEU A 230 -11.28 16.79 7.08
N LEU A 231 -11.49 18.11 6.99
CA LEU A 231 -10.40 19.04 6.69
C LEU A 231 -9.31 18.99 7.77
N ALA A 232 -9.72 18.92 9.04
CA ALA A 232 -8.80 18.84 10.17
C ALA A 232 -8.03 17.52 10.23
N THR A 233 -8.66 16.41 9.85
CA THR A 233 -8.07 15.07 10.00
C THR A 233 -7.38 14.51 8.76
N VAL A 234 -7.69 15.05 7.59
CA VAL A 234 -7.15 14.56 6.32
C VAL A 234 -6.32 15.66 5.65
N THR A 235 -6.91 16.83 5.43
CA THR A 235 -6.23 17.90 4.69
C THR A 235 -5.08 18.48 5.48
N LEU A 236 -5.30 18.77 6.76
CA LEU A 236 -4.28 19.42 7.59
C LEU A 236 -3.03 18.56 7.78
N PRO A 237 -3.09 17.25 8.08
CA PRO A 237 -1.90 16.42 8.18
C PRO A 237 -1.16 16.28 6.85
N VAL A 238 -1.88 16.13 5.74
CA VAL A 238 -1.24 16.06 4.41
C VAL A 238 -0.54 17.37 4.07
N VAL A 239 -1.21 18.51 4.30
CA VAL A 239 -0.61 19.83 4.12
C VAL A 239 0.60 20.04 5.04
N ALA A 240 0.54 19.59 6.30
CA ALA A 240 1.64 19.69 7.24
C ALA A 240 2.90 18.93 6.77
N ILE A 241 2.74 17.90 5.93
CA ILE A 241 3.84 17.17 5.31
C ILE A 241 4.38 17.92 4.08
N PHE A 242 3.51 18.43 3.19
CA PHE A 242 3.92 18.99 1.89
C PHE A 242 4.27 20.49 1.90
N ALA A 243 3.62 21.29 2.74
CA ALA A 243 3.88 22.73 2.84
C ALA A 243 5.33 23.06 3.26
N PRO A 244 5.94 22.38 4.25
CA PRO A 244 7.34 22.62 4.60
C PRO A 244 8.32 22.27 3.48
N ILE A 245 8.00 21.25 2.66
CA ILE A 245 8.83 20.85 1.52
C ILE A 245 8.88 21.99 0.51
N LEU A 246 7.73 22.56 0.15
CA LEU A 246 7.68 23.70 -0.76
C LEU A 246 8.34 24.95 -0.16
N ALA A 247 8.12 25.21 1.13
CA ALA A 247 8.73 26.34 1.81
C ALA A 247 10.26 26.28 1.79
N ARG A 248 10.84 25.10 2.04
CA ARG A 248 12.29 24.89 1.95
C ARG A 248 12.79 25.03 0.53
N ARG A 249 12.07 24.47 -0.45
CA ARG A 249 12.43 24.57 -1.87
C ARG A 249 12.48 26.02 -2.34
N ARG A 250 11.49 26.84 -1.99
CA ARG A 250 11.44 28.25 -2.39
C ARG A 250 12.16 29.21 -1.44
N GLU A 251 12.76 28.70 -0.37
CA GLU A 251 13.29 29.50 0.73
C GLU A 251 12.28 30.54 1.26
N SER A 252 10.98 30.25 1.12
CA SER A 252 9.89 31.18 1.40
C SER A 252 8.79 30.48 2.20
N ARG A 253 8.57 30.96 3.43
CA ARG A 253 7.47 30.47 4.27
C ARG A 253 6.11 30.77 3.66
N GLU A 254 5.98 31.89 2.95
CA GLU A 254 4.75 32.30 2.27
C GLU A 254 4.35 31.29 1.20
N ALA A 255 5.30 30.73 0.46
CA ALA A 255 5.01 29.70 -0.54
C ALA A 255 4.43 28.42 0.09
N GLY A 256 4.98 27.97 1.21
CA GLY A 256 4.43 26.82 1.95
C GLY A 256 3.03 27.10 2.49
N LEU A 257 2.82 28.29 3.06
CA LEU A 257 1.50 28.71 3.55
C LEU A 257 0.48 28.84 2.41
N ALA A 258 0.89 29.34 1.25
CA ALA A 258 0.05 29.44 0.07
C ALA A 258 -0.40 28.06 -0.44
N LEU A 259 0.51 27.07 -0.47
CA LEU A 259 0.14 25.68 -0.80
C LEU A 259 -0.88 25.13 0.20
N GLY A 260 -0.66 25.36 1.49
CA GLY A 260 -1.58 24.91 2.53
C GLY A 260 -2.95 25.55 2.40
N GLY A 261 -3.01 26.88 2.26
CA GLY A 261 -4.25 27.62 2.06
C GLY A 261 -4.99 27.19 0.80
N LEU A 262 -4.30 27.08 -0.34
CA LEU A 262 -4.90 26.64 -1.61
C LEU A 262 -5.45 25.21 -1.50
N SER A 263 -4.71 24.30 -0.87
CA SER A 263 -5.16 22.91 -0.70
C SER A 263 -6.41 22.82 0.17
N MET A 264 -6.49 23.61 1.24
CA MET A 264 -7.67 23.72 2.10
C MET A 264 -8.87 24.29 1.33
N ILE A 265 -8.66 25.32 0.50
CA ILE A 265 -9.70 25.91 -0.35
C ILE A 265 -10.20 24.87 -1.36
N VAL A 266 -9.31 24.17 -2.08
CA VAL A 266 -9.69 23.18 -3.09
C VAL A 266 -10.44 22.00 -2.47
N ALA A 267 -10.06 21.56 -1.28
CA ALA A 267 -10.81 20.55 -0.54
C ALA A 267 -12.19 21.07 -0.12
N ALA A 268 -12.28 22.31 0.40
CA ALA A 268 -13.55 22.92 0.81
C ALA A 268 -14.49 23.26 -0.37
N LEU A 269 -13.95 23.51 -1.57
CA LEU A 269 -14.77 23.71 -2.78
C LEU A 269 -15.66 22.50 -3.09
N GLY A 270 -15.31 21.31 -2.58
CA GLY A 270 -16.15 20.12 -2.65
C GLY A 270 -17.54 20.27 -2.04
N LEU A 271 -17.73 21.19 -1.10
CA LEU A 271 -19.06 21.45 -0.54
C LEU A 271 -20.04 21.99 -1.60
N VAL A 272 -19.53 22.70 -2.61
CA VAL A 272 -20.34 23.33 -3.66
C VAL A 272 -20.22 22.58 -4.97
N ALA A 273 -19.00 22.19 -5.35
CA ALA A 273 -18.72 21.56 -6.63
C ALA A 273 -19.06 20.06 -6.67
N ALA A 274 -18.89 19.33 -5.58
CA ALA A 274 -19.06 17.88 -5.59
C ALA A 274 -20.51 17.45 -5.92
N PRO A 275 -21.57 18.09 -5.36
CA PRO A 275 -22.95 17.76 -5.73
C PRO A 275 -23.26 17.95 -7.21
N ALA A 276 -22.71 19.00 -7.84
CA ALA A 276 -22.88 19.26 -9.26
C ALA A 276 -22.23 18.18 -10.15
N LEU A 277 -21.24 17.46 -9.61
CA LEU A 277 -20.53 16.37 -10.27
C LEU A 277 -21.07 14.99 -9.86
N GLY A 278 -22.12 14.92 -9.03
CA GLY A 278 -22.63 13.66 -8.50
C GLY A 278 -21.69 12.97 -7.52
N VAL A 279 -20.71 13.69 -6.97
CA VAL A 279 -19.71 13.16 -6.02
C VAL A 279 -20.08 13.59 -4.61
N GLY A 280 -19.95 12.68 -3.63
CA GLY A 280 -20.12 13.03 -2.21
C GLY A 280 -19.07 14.03 -1.75
N SER A 281 -19.46 15.04 -0.96
CA SER A 281 -18.53 16.05 -0.43
C SER A 281 -17.37 15.44 0.38
N ASP A 282 -17.63 14.37 1.12
CA ASP A 282 -16.60 13.62 1.84
C ASP A 282 -15.56 13.02 0.90
N VAL A 283 -16.02 12.42 -0.20
CA VAL A 283 -15.17 11.81 -1.22
C VAL A 283 -14.28 12.86 -1.85
N TRP A 284 -14.87 14.01 -2.20
CA TRP A 284 -14.12 15.13 -2.76
C TRP A 284 -13.04 15.63 -1.81
N ILE A 285 -13.38 15.88 -0.54
CA ILE A 285 -12.43 16.41 0.44
C ILE A 285 -11.24 15.47 0.58
N VAL A 286 -11.46 14.17 0.72
CA VAL A 286 -10.39 13.17 0.85
C VAL A 286 -9.52 13.13 -0.40
N VAL A 287 -10.15 13.03 -1.59
CA VAL A 287 -9.44 12.97 -2.87
C VAL A 287 -8.61 14.22 -3.12
N ALA A 288 -9.19 15.40 -2.93
CA ALA A 288 -8.49 16.67 -3.09
C ALA A 288 -7.32 16.79 -2.11
N SER A 289 -7.52 16.40 -0.85
CA SER A 289 -6.52 16.49 0.21
C SER A 289 -5.29 15.62 -0.07
N VAL A 290 -5.49 14.41 -0.56
CA VAL A 290 -4.41 13.44 -0.80
C VAL A 290 -3.77 13.61 -2.18
N THR A 291 -4.45 14.26 -3.13
CA THR A 291 -3.98 14.43 -4.51
C THR A 291 -3.33 15.77 -4.79
N VAL A 292 -3.95 16.87 -4.33
CA VAL A 292 -3.54 18.23 -4.72
C VAL A 292 -2.16 18.60 -4.14
N PRO A 293 -1.88 18.44 -2.84
CA PRO A 293 -0.58 18.81 -2.27
C PRO A 293 0.64 18.11 -2.89
N PRO A 294 0.69 16.77 -3.03
CA PRO A 294 1.84 16.10 -3.64
C PRO A 294 2.02 16.49 -5.10
N LEU A 295 0.92 16.56 -5.86
CA LEU A 295 0.97 16.93 -7.27
C LEU A 295 1.45 18.38 -7.44
N ALA A 296 0.96 19.32 -6.63
CA ALA A 296 1.38 20.70 -6.67
C ALA A 296 2.87 20.87 -6.36
N VAL A 297 3.41 20.18 -5.33
CA VAL A 297 4.85 20.20 -5.01
C VAL A 297 5.69 19.58 -6.12
N TYR A 298 5.18 18.54 -6.78
CA TYR A 298 5.88 17.91 -7.90
C TYR A 298 5.93 18.82 -9.13
N VAL A 299 4.76 19.31 -9.58
CA VAL A 299 4.63 20.20 -10.74
C VAL A 299 5.42 21.49 -10.52
N GLU A 300 5.37 22.08 -9.33
CA GLU A 300 6.17 23.26 -9.00
C GLU A 300 7.68 22.99 -9.16
N GLY A 301 8.15 21.83 -8.69
CA GLY A 301 9.55 21.45 -8.82
C GLY A 301 10.01 21.23 -10.26
N VAL A 302 9.12 20.76 -11.15
CA VAL A 302 9.39 20.64 -12.60
C VAL A 302 9.41 22.02 -13.24
N VAL A 303 8.39 22.85 -12.96
CA VAL A 303 8.27 24.20 -13.53
C VAL A 303 9.45 25.09 -13.13
N ARG A 304 9.94 24.94 -11.90
CA ARG A 304 11.09 25.71 -11.42
C ARG A 304 12.39 25.31 -12.11
N ARG A 305 12.62 24.00 -12.30
CA ARG A 305 13.85 23.49 -12.93
C ARG A 305 13.89 23.76 -14.44
N ARG A 306 12.73 23.96 -15.07
CA ARG A 306 12.58 24.08 -16.55
C ARG A 306 13.09 22.86 -17.32
N GLU A 307 13.30 21.74 -16.63
CA GLU A 307 13.71 20.46 -17.20
C GLU A 307 12.50 19.55 -17.33
N GLY A 308 12.31 18.93 -18.51
CA GLY A 308 11.23 17.98 -18.74
C GLY A 308 9.81 18.56 -18.68
N MET A 309 9.64 19.87 -18.81
CA MET A 309 8.33 20.54 -18.75
C MET A 309 7.32 20.00 -19.78
N ALA A 310 7.80 19.57 -20.95
CA ALA A 310 6.96 18.96 -21.97
C ALA A 310 6.21 17.72 -21.44
N GLY A 311 6.81 16.99 -20.49
CA GLY A 311 6.21 15.82 -19.85
C GLY A 311 4.91 16.14 -19.08
N LEU A 312 4.71 17.39 -18.63
CA LEU A 312 3.48 17.81 -17.95
C LEU A 312 2.25 17.75 -18.87
N ALA A 313 2.44 17.79 -20.19
CA ALA A 313 1.35 17.66 -21.15
C ALA A 313 0.85 16.21 -21.30
N PHE A 314 1.62 15.21 -20.85
CA PHE A 314 1.31 13.81 -21.08
C PHE A 314 -0.03 13.35 -20.47
N PRO A 315 -0.37 13.67 -19.20
CA PRO A 315 -1.69 13.35 -18.66
C PRO A 315 -2.83 14.00 -19.44
N LEU A 316 -2.63 15.22 -19.98
CA LEU A 316 -3.63 15.91 -20.79
C LEU A 316 -3.85 15.20 -22.13
N VAL A 317 -2.78 14.70 -22.76
CA VAL A 317 -2.87 13.90 -23.99
C VAL A 317 -3.60 12.58 -23.72
N LEU A 318 -3.32 11.92 -22.60
CA LEU A 318 -3.97 10.68 -22.22
C LEU A 318 -5.46 10.87 -21.93
N ILE A 319 -5.81 11.84 -21.07
CA ILE A 319 -7.21 12.14 -20.72
C ILE A 319 -7.96 12.66 -21.95
N GLY A 320 -7.37 13.60 -22.69
CA GLY A 320 -7.96 14.16 -23.91
C GLY A 320 -8.17 13.10 -24.99
N GLY A 321 -7.20 12.21 -25.19
CA GLY A 321 -7.29 11.11 -26.14
C GLY A 321 -8.32 10.06 -25.76
N ALA A 322 -8.45 9.74 -24.47
CA ALA A 322 -9.47 8.85 -23.94
C ALA A 322 -10.88 9.46 -24.07
N LEU A 323 -11.05 10.74 -23.71
CA LEU A 323 -12.33 11.46 -23.83
C LEU A 323 -12.75 11.61 -25.30
N ALA A 324 -11.81 11.97 -26.18
CA ALA A 324 -12.06 12.04 -27.61
C ALA A 324 -12.46 10.67 -28.16
N GLY A 325 -11.76 9.60 -27.76
CA GLY A 325 -12.11 8.23 -28.14
C GLY A 325 -13.51 7.83 -27.68
N TRP A 326 -13.82 8.07 -26.40
CA TRP A 326 -15.14 7.81 -25.83
C TRP A 326 -16.26 8.58 -26.54
N LEU A 327 -16.07 9.89 -26.79
CA LEU A 327 -17.03 10.71 -27.54
C LEU A 327 -17.22 10.20 -28.97
N LEU A 328 -16.15 9.88 -29.68
CA LEU A 328 -16.21 9.39 -31.05
C LEU A 328 -16.90 8.03 -31.14
N VAL A 329 -16.58 7.09 -30.24
CA VAL A 329 -17.26 5.79 -30.16
C VAL A 329 -18.76 5.96 -29.97
N GLN A 330 -19.18 6.88 -29.08
CA GLN A 330 -20.61 7.16 -28.87
C GLN A 330 -21.28 7.80 -30.09
N GLN A 331 -20.64 8.78 -30.72
CA GLN A 331 -21.21 9.47 -31.89
C GLN A 331 -21.34 8.55 -33.11
N VAL A 332 -20.39 7.63 -33.28
CA VAL A 332 -20.40 6.66 -34.38
C VAL A 332 -21.29 5.45 -34.07
N GLY A 333 -21.72 5.26 -32.82
CA GLY A 333 -22.60 4.18 -32.41
C GLY A 333 -21.90 2.82 -32.37
N PHE A 334 -20.59 2.78 -32.18
CA PHE A 334 -19.88 1.52 -31.97
C PHE A 334 -20.20 0.95 -30.59
N GLY A 335 -20.46 -0.36 -30.52
CA GLY A 335 -20.63 -1.06 -29.26
C GLY A 335 -19.34 -1.00 -28.44
N MET A 336 -19.49 -0.76 -27.13
CA MET A 336 -18.41 -0.93 -26.18
C MET A 336 -18.45 -2.37 -25.62
N PRO A 337 -17.31 -2.92 -25.18
CA PRO A 337 -17.32 -4.19 -24.48
C PRO A 337 -18.17 -4.10 -23.20
N ASP A 338 -18.73 -5.23 -22.79
CA ASP A 338 -19.46 -5.39 -21.52
C ASP A 338 -18.55 -6.09 -20.49
N PRO A 339 -17.70 -5.33 -19.75
CA PRO A 339 -16.72 -5.90 -18.85
C PRO A 339 -17.37 -6.44 -17.57
N TRP A 340 -16.84 -7.53 -17.03
CA TRP A 340 -17.17 -7.99 -15.67
C TRP A 340 -16.64 -7.03 -14.61
N LEU A 341 -15.54 -6.33 -14.91
CA LEU A 341 -15.00 -5.29 -14.05
C LEU A 341 -15.59 -3.94 -14.42
N ASP A 342 -16.70 -3.60 -13.80
CA ASP A 342 -17.37 -2.31 -13.93
C ASP A 342 -17.50 -1.60 -12.57
N TRP A 343 -18.12 -0.41 -12.57
CA TRP A 343 -18.36 0.33 -11.33
C TRP A 343 -19.27 -0.46 -10.39
N GLY A 344 -20.29 -1.15 -10.93
CA GLY A 344 -21.18 -1.99 -10.16
C GLY A 344 -20.46 -3.11 -9.43
N PHE A 345 -19.50 -3.78 -10.06
CA PHE A 345 -18.68 -4.84 -9.47
C PHE A 345 -17.88 -4.31 -8.27
N LEU A 346 -17.33 -3.10 -8.37
CA LEU A 346 -16.55 -2.50 -7.29
C LEU A 346 -17.40 -2.03 -6.11
N THR A 347 -18.66 -1.64 -6.33
CA THR A 347 -19.52 -1.05 -5.28
C THR A 347 -20.58 -2.00 -4.73
N ASN A 348 -20.95 -3.05 -5.47
CA ASN A 348 -21.97 -3.99 -5.05
C ASN A 348 -21.39 -5.11 -4.18
N ALA A 349 -22.25 -5.70 -3.36
CA ALA A 349 -21.94 -6.94 -2.66
C ALA A 349 -22.10 -8.15 -3.59
N HIS A 350 -21.63 -9.32 -3.13
CA HIS A 350 -21.79 -10.55 -3.88
C HIS A 350 -23.27 -10.95 -4.00
N SER A 351 -23.71 -11.19 -5.24
CA SER A 351 -25.04 -11.74 -5.55
C SER A 351 -24.91 -13.26 -5.73
N ARG A 352 -25.92 -14.02 -5.29
CA ARG A 352 -26.00 -15.47 -5.54
C ARG A 352 -26.91 -15.81 -6.72
N PHE A 353 -27.70 -14.84 -7.18
CA PHE A 353 -28.77 -15.06 -8.16
C PHE A 353 -28.41 -14.58 -9.56
N SER A 354 -27.42 -13.69 -9.67
CA SER A 354 -26.99 -13.12 -10.94
C SER A 354 -25.50 -12.84 -10.87
N ALA A 355 -24.74 -13.51 -11.75
CA ALA A 355 -23.31 -13.27 -11.90
C ALA A 355 -23.04 -11.81 -12.30
N GLU A 356 -23.82 -11.27 -13.25
CA GLU A 356 -23.66 -9.90 -13.78
C GLU A 356 -23.81 -8.82 -12.71
N LYS A 357 -24.65 -9.06 -11.68
CA LYS A 357 -24.87 -8.12 -10.56
C LYS A 357 -23.96 -8.40 -9.36
N THR A 358 -23.02 -9.32 -9.47
CA THR A 358 -22.11 -9.65 -8.37
C THR A 358 -21.03 -8.59 -8.24
N GLY A 359 -20.76 -8.16 -7.01
CA GLY A 359 -19.61 -7.32 -6.71
C GLY A 359 -18.67 -7.84 -5.63
N ILE A 360 -17.54 -7.13 -5.48
CA ILE A 360 -16.42 -7.41 -4.59
C ILE A 360 -16.28 -6.38 -3.47
N TYR A 361 -17.25 -5.46 -3.30
CA TYR A 361 -17.11 -4.35 -2.35
C TYR A 361 -16.77 -4.79 -0.92
N PRO A 362 -17.53 -5.70 -0.27
CA PRO A 362 -17.21 -6.10 1.10
C PRO A 362 -15.83 -6.74 1.34
N PRO A 363 -15.36 -7.73 0.55
CA PRO A 363 -14.02 -8.29 0.73
C PRO A 363 -12.90 -7.31 0.31
N LEU A 364 -13.17 -6.37 -0.59
CA LEU A 364 -12.23 -5.29 -0.92
C LEU A 364 -11.96 -4.43 0.31
N VAL A 365 -13.04 -3.95 0.95
CA VAL A 365 -12.96 -3.20 2.21
C VAL A 365 -12.19 -4.00 3.27
N GLY A 366 -12.61 -5.26 3.51
CA GLY A 366 -11.98 -6.09 4.53
C GLY A 366 -10.49 -6.35 4.28
N SER A 367 -10.06 -6.45 3.02
CA SER A 367 -8.64 -6.61 2.67
C SER A 367 -7.83 -5.33 2.93
N VAL A 368 -8.38 -4.17 2.57
CA VAL A 368 -7.74 -2.87 2.82
C VAL A 368 -7.60 -2.63 4.33
N MET A 369 -8.66 -2.89 5.10
CA MET A 369 -8.62 -2.81 6.56
C MET A 369 -7.59 -3.77 7.16
N MET A 370 -7.55 -5.01 6.67
CA MET A 370 -6.60 -6.01 7.15
C MET A 370 -5.15 -5.56 6.88
N LEU A 371 -4.85 -5.07 5.67
CA LEU A 371 -3.53 -4.55 5.32
C LEU A 371 -3.14 -3.34 6.17
N PHE A 372 -4.08 -2.43 6.39
CA PHE A 372 -3.84 -1.28 7.26
C PHE A 372 -3.49 -1.69 8.68
N ALA A 373 -4.23 -2.65 9.25
CA ALA A 373 -3.92 -3.22 10.56
C ALA A 373 -2.54 -3.91 10.58
N ILE A 374 -2.19 -4.65 9.52
CA ILE A 374 -0.87 -5.28 9.37
C ILE A 374 0.23 -4.20 9.39
N VAL A 375 0.09 -3.13 8.61
CA VAL A 375 1.09 -2.04 8.57
C VAL A 375 1.25 -1.40 9.94
N ILE A 376 0.17 -1.17 10.68
CA ILE A 376 0.28 -0.53 12.01
C ILE A 376 0.90 -1.47 13.05
N LEU A 377 0.54 -2.76 13.02
CA LEU A 377 0.88 -3.68 14.10
C LEU A 377 2.17 -4.44 13.85
N ILE A 378 2.42 -4.84 12.61
CA ILE A 378 3.50 -5.78 12.26
C ILE A 378 4.76 -5.04 11.84
N PHE A 379 4.63 -3.93 11.10
CA PHE A 379 5.80 -3.21 10.61
C PHE A 379 6.64 -2.60 11.74
N PRO A 380 6.08 -1.85 12.72
CA PRO A 380 6.89 -1.31 13.82
C PRO A 380 7.51 -2.41 14.69
N VAL A 381 6.80 -3.53 14.88
CA VAL A 381 7.31 -4.68 15.64
C VAL A 381 8.46 -5.35 14.91
N GLY A 382 8.33 -5.59 13.60
CA GLY A 382 9.37 -6.22 12.78
C GLY A 382 10.62 -5.35 12.66
N VAL A 383 10.44 -4.06 12.36
CA VAL A 383 11.56 -3.10 12.29
C VAL A 383 12.22 -2.91 13.66
N GLY A 384 11.42 -2.82 14.73
CA GLY A 384 11.94 -2.72 16.09
C GLY A 384 12.76 -3.95 16.49
N ALA A 385 12.30 -5.15 16.13
CA ALA A 385 13.06 -6.38 16.34
C ALA A 385 14.37 -6.38 15.53
N ALA A 386 14.35 -5.95 14.26
CA ALA A 386 15.56 -5.84 13.45
C ALA A 386 16.57 -4.84 14.02
N ILE A 387 16.13 -3.65 14.45
CA ILE A 387 17.00 -2.67 15.12
C ILE A 387 17.62 -3.28 16.37
N TYR A 388 16.85 -3.99 17.19
CA TYR A 388 17.39 -4.63 18.38
C TYR A 388 18.43 -5.70 18.04
N LEU A 389 18.13 -6.59 17.09
CA LEU A 389 19.00 -7.69 16.70
C LEU A 389 20.31 -7.20 16.07
N GLU A 390 20.28 -6.14 15.26
CA GLU A 390 21.49 -5.60 14.62
C GLU A 390 22.26 -4.62 15.50
N GLU A 391 21.55 -3.69 16.13
CA GLU A 391 22.17 -2.53 16.76
C GLU A 391 22.20 -2.60 18.28
N TYR A 392 21.67 -3.64 18.93
CA TYR A 392 21.72 -3.75 20.40
C TYR A 392 22.15 -5.12 20.89
N ALA A 393 21.84 -6.17 20.13
CA ALA A 393 22.05 -7.52 20.58
C ALA A 393 23.55 -7.84 20.77
N PRO A 394 23.92 -8.55 21.85
CA PRO A 394 25.30 -8.95 22.08
C PRO A 394 25.72 -10.00 21.05
N SER A 395 26.92 -9.87 20.49
CA SER A 395 27.48 -10.82 19.51
C SER A 395 28.24 -11.99 20.15
N GLN A 396 28.55 -11.92 21.45
CA GLN A 396 29.36 -12.90 22.17
C GLN A 396 28.71 -13.34 23.50
N GLY A 397 29.16 -14.47 24.04
CA GLY A 397 28.67 -15.03 25.30
C GLY A 397 27.34 -15.79 25.19
N LEU A 398 26.76 -16.13 26.34
CA LEU A 398 25.49 -16.89 26.41
C LEU A 398 24.32 -16.11 25.79
N ALA A 399 24.28 -14.79 26.00
CA ALA A 399 23.27 -13.92 25.41
C ALA A 399 23.39 -13.86 23.87
N GLY A 400 24.61 -13.81 23.33
CA GLY A 400 24.81 -13.85 21.87
C GLY A 400 24.39 -15.18 21.25
N LYS A 401 24.68 -16.31 21.90
CA LYS A 401 24.18 -17.62 21.45
C LYS A 401 22.64 -17.68 21.43
N PHE A 402 21.98 -17.06 22.40
CA PHE A 402 20.52 -16.97 22.42
C PHE A 402 19.98 -16.10 21.28
N VAL A 403 20.64 -14.97 20.98
CA VAL A 403 20.31 -14.13 19.82
C VAL A 403 20.46 -14.91 18.51
N THR A 404 21.57 -15.61 18.31
CA THR A 404 21.76 -16.46 17.13
C THR A 404 20.67 -17.52 17.02
N LEU A 405 20.23 -18.11 18.14
CA LEU A 405 19.11 -19.04 18.14
C LEU A 405 17.81 -18.36 17.68
N ILE A 406 17.53 -17.14 18.14
CA ILE A 406 16.37 -16.35 17.68
C ILE A 406 16.46 -16.12 16.16
N GLU A 407 17.60 -15.67 15.65
CA GLU A 407 17.80 -15.41 14.22
C GLU A 407 17.59 -16.66 13.36
N ILE A 408 18.13 -17.81 13.79
CA ILE A 408 17.90 -19.10 13.12
C ILE A 408 16.41 -19.44 13.10
N ASN A 409 15.70 -19.24 14.21
CA ASN A 409 14.26 -19.51 14.26
C ASN A 409 13.46 -18.55 13.38
N ILE A 410 13.82 -17.27 13.31
CA ILE A 410 13.21 -16.31 12.39
C ILE A 410 13.39 -16.78 10.93
N GLY A 411 14.60 -17.21 10.56
CA GLY A 411 14.87 -17.81 9.25
C GLY A 411 14.04 -19.07 8.98
N ASN A 412 13.94 -19.97 9.95
CA ASN A 412 13.14 -21.20 9.82
C ASN A 412 11.64 -20.90 9.71
N LEU A 413 11.14 -19.88 10.43
CA LEU A 413 9.75 -19.44 10.37
C LEU A 413 9.36 -18.95 8.97
N ALA A 414 10.27 -18.31 8.23
CA ALA A 414 10.01 -17.92 6.84
C ALA A 414 9.74 -19.13 5.91
N GLY A 415 10.24 -20.31 6.25
CA GLY A 415 10.00 -21.56 5.52
C GLY A 415 8.74 -22.31 5.93
N VAL A 416 8.03 -21.87 6.97
CA VAL A 416 6.84 -22.57 7.48
C VAL A 416 5.65 -22.38 6.52
N PRO A 417 4.90 -23.45 6.19
CA PRO A 417 3.70 -23.34 5.35
C PRO A 417 2.64 -22.41 5.93
N SER A 418 1.97 -21.64 5.07
CA SER A 418 1.01 -20.61 5.48
C SER A 418 -0.20 -21.14 6.26
N VAL A 419 -0.60 -22.39 6.02
CA VAL A 419 -1.68 -23.07 6.79
C VAL A 419 -1.35 -23.16 8.28
N VAL A 420 -0.08 -23.37 8.64
CA VAL A 420 0.35 -23.50 10.04
C VAL A 420 0.14 -22.19 10.80
N TYR A 421 0.45 -21.05 10.17
CA TYR A 421 0.18 -19.73 10.74
C TYR A 421 -1.32 -19.49 10.94
N GLY A 422 -2.17 -20.00 10.03
CA GLY A 422 -3.61 -19.99 10.19
C GLY A 422 -4.11 -20.77 11.42
N LEU A 423 -3.59 -21.98 11.61
CA LEU A 423 -3.90 -22.82 12.77
C LEU A 423 -3.38 -22.20 14.08
N LEU A 424 -2.20 -21.58 14.05
CA LEU A 424 -1.66 -20.82 15.17
C LEU A 424 -2.56 -19.62 15.51
N GLY A 425 -3.00 -18.86 14.49
CA GLY A 425 -3.94 -17.76 14.68
C GLY A 425 -5.27 -18.20 15.28
N LEU A 426 -5.80 -19.35 14.85
CA LEU A 426 -7.00 -19.95 15.43
C LEU A 426 -6.78 -20.33 16.91
N ALA A 427 -5.66 -20.97 17.25
CA ALA A 427 -5.36 -21.38 18.62
C ALA A 427 -5.12 -20.16 19.54
N LEU A 428 -4.35 -19.18 19.08
CA LEU A 428 -3.93 -18.04 19.90
C LEU A 428 -5.01 -16.96 19.99
N PHE A 429 -5.50 -16.46 18.86
CA PHE A 429 -6.38 -15.29 18.86
C PHE A 429 -7.83 -15.69 19.16
N ILE A 430 -8.32 -16.77 18.53
CA ILE A 430 -9.72 -17.18 18.70
C ILE A 430 -9.90 -18.00 19.98
N ARG A 431 -9.09 -19.06 20.20
CA ARG A 431 -9.30 -19.94 21.36
C ARG A 431 -8.74 -19.35 22.66
N PHE A 432 -7.49 -18.90 22.65
CA PHE A 432 -6.84 -18.42 23.88
C PHE A 432 -7.26 -17.00 24.26
N LEU A 433 -7.29 -16.06 23.31
CA LEU A 433 -7.71 -14.67 23.57
C LEU A 433 -9.22 -14.42 23.38
N SER A 434 -10.00 -15.45 23.02
CA SER A 434 -11.45 -15.36 22.81
C SER A 434 -11.89 -14.28 21.81
N MET A 435 -11.05 -13.97 20.81
CA MET A 435 -11.40 -12.99 19.78
C MET A 435 -12.50 -13.53 18.84
N PRO A 436 -13.35 -12.65 18.27
CA PRO A 436 -14.42 -13.08 17.38
C PRO A 436 -13.90 -13.79 16.12
N VAL A 437 -14.54 -14.90 15.77
CA VAL A 437 -14.23 -15.66 14.55
C VAL A 437 -14.54 -14.80 13.32
N GLY A 438 -13.63 -14.81 12.35
CA GLY A 438 -13.78 -14.05 11.10
C GLY A 438 -13.62 -12.53 11.25
N ALA A 439 -13.21 -12.03 12.41
CA ALA A 439 -12.88 -10.63 12.60
C ALA A 439 -11.68 -10.21 11.73
N ILE A 440 -11.73 -8.99 11.18
CA ILE A 440 -10.66 -8.45 10.33
C ILE A 440 -9.31 -8.41 11.08
N ILE A 441 -9.33 -8.02 12.36
CA ILE A 441 -8.12 -7.96 13.18
C ILE A 441 -7.47 -9.34 13.37
N VAL A 442 -8.26 -10.40 13.48
CA VAL A 442 -7.75 -11.77 13.60
C VAL A 442 -7.08 -12.19 12.29
N GLY A 443 -7.67 -11.83 11.14
CA GLY A 443 -7.05 -11.99 9.84
C GLY A 443 -5.72 -11.25 9.73
N ALA A 444 -5.70 -9.98 10.15
CA ALA A 444 -4.50 -9.14 10.14
C ALA A 444 -3.38 -9.71 11.02
N LEU A 445 -3.71 -10.20 12.21
CA LEU A 445 -2.72 -10.80 13.11
C LEU A 445 -2.23 -12.16 12.59
N ALA A 446 -3.11 -13.02 12.07
CA ALA A 446 -2.71 -14.33 11.54
C ALA A 446 -1.83 -14.21 10.28
N VAL A 447 -2.22 -13.36 9.32
CA VAL A 447 -1.39 -13.06 8.13
C VAL A 447 -0.15 -12.25 8.53
N GLY A 448 -0.27 -11.38 9.52
CA GLY A 448 0.82 -10.61 10.11
C GLY A 448 1.93 -11.49 10.67
N LEU A 449 1.59 -12.54 11.42
CA LEU A 449 2.56 -13.52 11.93
C LEU A 449 3.31 -14.23 10.80
N LEU A 450 2.64 -14.49 9.68
CA LEU A 450 3.24 -15.12 8.51
C LEU A 450 4.27 -14.21 7.82
N ILE A 451 4.01 -12.90 7.75
CA ILE A 451 4.93 -11.97 7.09
C ILE A 451 5.97 -11.34 8.03
N LEU A 452 5.77 -11.42 9.35
CA LEU A 452 6.66 -10.82 10.34
C LEU A 452 8.13 -11.27 10.17
N PRO A 453 8.46 -12.56 9.93
CA PRO A 453 9.84 -12.98 9.69
C PRO A 453 10.46 -12.31 8.46
N ILE A 454 9.66 -12.10 7.40
CA ILE A 454 10.12 -11.44 6.16
C ILE A 454 10.47 -9.98 6.45
N VAL A 455 9.60 -9.27 7.20
CA VAL A 455 9.86 -7.88 7.60
C VAL A 455 11.12 -7.77 8.45
N ILE A 456 11.31 -8.69 9.40
CA ILE A 456 12.50 -8.68 10.27
C ILE A 456 13.77 -8.89 9.43
N ILE A 457 13.82 -9.96 8.62
CA ILE A 457 15.02 -10.31 7.84
C ILE A 457 15.39 -9.18 6.87
N SER A 458 14.42 -8.65 6.12
CA SER A 458 14.71 -7.57 5.18
C SER A 458 15.13 -6.28 5.88
N ALA A 459 14.60 -5.99 7.08
CA ALA A 459 15.04 -4.85 7.85
C ALA A 459 16.46 -5.05 8.43
N GLN A 460 16.81 -6.27 8.85
CA GLN A 460 18.17 -6.61 9.27
C GLN A 460 19.17 -6.43 8.12
N GLU A 461 18.85 -6.95 6.94
CA GLU A 461 19.69 -6.80 5.74
C GLU A 461 19.91 -5.33 5.38
N ALA A 462 18.85 -4.51 5.44
CA ALA A 462 18.94 -3.09 5.18
C ALA A 462 19.81 -2.33 6.21
N ILE A 463 19.71 -2.69 7.49
CA ILE A 463 20.53 -2.09 8.56
C ILE A 463 22.00 -2.54 8.43
N ARG A 464 22.24 -3.82 8.13
CA ARG A 464 23.59 -4.36 7.89
C ARG A 464 24.27 -3.75 6.68
N ALA A 465 23.51 -3.32 5.67
CA ALA A 465 24.05 -2.70 4.46
C ALA A 465 24.65 -1.31 4.72
N VAL A 466 24.32 -0.66 5.83
CA VAL A 466 24.94 0.60 6.26
C VAL A 466 26.42 0.33 6.58
N PRO A 467 27.39 1.06 5.98
CA PRO A 467 28.81 0.85 6.27
C PRO A 467 29.18 1.18 7.72
N ASP A 468 30.03 0.36 8.34
CA ASP A 468 30.48 0.59 9.73
C ASP A 468 31.28 1.89 9.88
N SER A 469 31.96 2.35 8.83
CA SER A 469 32.65 3.65 8.83
C SER A 469 31.71 4.83 9.13
N HIS A 470 30.44 4.75 8.74
CA HIS A 470 29.44 5.77 9.05
C HIS A 470 29.09 5.75 10.54
N ARG A 471 29.00 4.56 11.14
CA ARG A 471 28.76 4.39 12.58
C ARG A 471 29.96 4.92 13.38
N GLU A 472 31.16 4.53 13.00
CA GLU A 472 32.41 4.95 13.64
C GLU A 472 32.63 6.46 13.54
N ALA A 473 32.34 7.08 12.38
CA ALA A 473 32.40 8.53 12.22
C ALA A 473 31.43 9.25 13.17
N SER A 474 30.19 8.75 13.29
CA SER A 474 29.20 9.27 14.24
C SER A 474 29.69 9.17 15.69
N TYR A 475 30.25 8.02 16.08
CA TYR A 475 30.85 7.84 17.41
C TYR A 475 32.07 8.74 17.64
N GLY A 476 32.90 8.96 16.62
CA GLY A 476 34.05 9.86 16.65
C GLY A 476 33.66 11.33 16.88
N MET A 477 32.45 11.72 16.49
CA MET A 477 31.85 13.03 16.78
C MET A 477 31.22 13.11 18.19
N GLY A 478 31.33 12.06 19.00
CA GLY A 478 30.76 11.98 20.34
C GLY A 478 29.26 11.63 20.38
N ALA A 479 28.68 11.16 19.27
CA ALA A 479 27.28 10.74 19.24
C ALA A 479 27.06 9.48 20.08
N THR A 480 25.91 9.42 20.77
CA THR A 480 25.46 8.21 21.46
C THR A 480 24.95 7.17 20.46
N ARG A 481 24.92 5.88 20.85
CA ARG A 481 24.35 4.78 20.04
C ARG A 481 22.96 5.09 19.51
N TRP A 482 22.09 5.68 20.32
CA TRP A 482 20.75 6.10 19.89
C TRP A 482 20.80 7.21 18.82
N GLN A 483 21.68 8.21 18.97
CA GLN A 483 21.86 9.27 17.97
C GLN A 483 22.40 8.69 16.66
N THR A 484 23.41 7.82 16.72
CA THR A 484 23.93 7.12 15.53
C THR A 484 22.82 6.32 14.82
N ILE A 485 22.01 5.57 15.57
CA ILE A 485 20.91 4.80 14.99
C ILE A 485 19.87 5.72 14.35
N ARG A 486 19.44 6.77 15.07
CA ARG A 486 18.38 7.68 14.62
C ARG A 486 18.80 8.57 13.44
N ASP A 487 20.00 9.11 13.49
CA ASP A 487 20.43 10.20 12.60
C ASP A 487 21.31 9.68 11.44
N VAL A 488 21.86 8.46 11.52
CA VAL A 488 22.73 7.88 10.49
C VAL A 488 22.17 6.55 9.97
N VAL A 489 22.03 5.54 10.83
CA VAL A 489 21.71 4.16 10.38
C VAL A 489 20.29 4.05 9.86
N LEU A 490 19.28 4.50 10.62
CA LEU A 490 17.88 4.37 10.22
C LEU A 490 17.57 5.12 8.94
N PRO A 491 17.96 6.40 8.77
CA PRO A 491 17.74 7.11 7.52
C PRO A 491 18.34 6.38 6.31
N GLN A 492 19.57 5.87 6.45
CA GLN A 492 20.28 5.18 5.38
C GLN A 492 19.71 3.78 5.07
N ALA A 493 19.24 3.07 6.09
CA ALA A 493 18.59 1.77 5.92
C ALA A 493 17.12 1.87 5.47
N PHE A 494 16.46 3.02 5.67
CA PHE A 494 15.01 3.18 5.50
C PHE A 494 14.50 2.78 4.11
N PRO A 495 15.17 3.15 2.99
CA PRO A 495 14.72 2.71 1.68
C PRO A 495 14.76 1.18 1.48
N GLY A 496 15.75 0.52 2.08
CA GLY A 496 15.87 -0.93 2.10
C GLY A 496 14.77 -1.58 2.93
N ILE A 497 14.54 -1.07 4.15
CA ILE A 497 13.46 -1.52 5.05
C ILE A 497 12.09 -1.40 4.36
N LEU A 498 11.83 -0.26 3.71
CA LEU A 498 10.59 -0.05 2.96
C LEU A 498 10.45 -1.07 1.82
N THR A 499 11.52 -1.33 1.05
CA THR A 499 11.47 -2.30 -0.05
C THR A 499 11.12 -3.70 0.46
N GLY A 500 11.77 -4.16 1.54
CA GLY A 500 11.44 -5.44 2.17
C GLY A 500 9.99 -5.52 2.64
N THR A 501 9.51 -4.44 3.25
CA THR A 501 8.13 -4.35 3.75
C THR A 501 7.10 -4.38 2.62
N ILE A 502 7.39 -3.72 1.49
CA ILE A 502 6.54 -3.75 0.29
C ILE A 502 6.37 -5.18 -0.21
N LEU A 503 7.48 -5.94 -0.29
CA LEU A 503 7.45 -7.34 -0.70
C LEU A 503 6.66 -8.21 0.29
N ALA A 504 6.81 -7.97 1.58
CA ALA A 504 6.07 -8.66 2.63
C ALA A 504 4.55 -8.39 2.56
N LEU A 505 4.13 -7.14 2.35
CA LEU A 505 2.73 -6.78 2.18
C LEU A 505 2.15 -7.34 0.86
N GLY A 506 2.94 -7.35 -0.21
CA GLY A 506 2.58 -7.98 -1.48
C GLY A 506 2.31 -9.48 -1.34
N ARG A 507 3.01 -10.16 -0.43
CA ARG A 507 2.68 -11.52 -0.02
C ARG A 507 1.37 -11.57 0.79
N ALA A 508 1.23 -10.73 1.81
CA ALA A 508 0.06 -10.72 2.70
C ALA A 508 -1.29 -10.57 1.98
N ILE A 509 -1.39 -9.67 1.00
CA ILE A 509 -2.66 -9.41 0.29
C ILE A 509 -3.16 -10.64 -0.50
N GLY A 510 -2.25 -11.53 -0.89
CA GLY A 510 -2.55 -12.77 -1.62
C GLY A 510 -2.78 -14.00 -0.73
N GLU A 511 -2.55 -13.91 0.58
CA GLU A 511 -2.62 -15.08 1.46
C GLU A 511 -4.07 -15.53 1.72
N THR A 512 -4.39 -16.74 1.28
CA THR A 512 -5.73 -17.35 1.47
C THR A 512 -5.76 -18.37 2.60
N ALA A 513 -4.68 -19.15 2.75
CA ALA A 513 -4.64 -20.29 3.66
C ALA A 513 -4.81 -19.90 5.15
N PRO A 514 -4.12 -18.87 5.68
CA PRO A 514 -4.35 -18.45 7.07
C PRO A 514 -5.80 -18.04 7.32
N LEU A 515 -6.40 -17.31 6.38
CA LEU A 515 -7.76 -16.81 6.45
C LEU A 515 -8.80 -17.95 6.48
N LEU A 516 -8.57 -19.01 5.70
CA LEU A 516 -9.39 -20.22 5.73
C LEU A 516 -9.37 -20.88 7.11
N MET A 517 -8.19 -21.00 7.72
CA MET A 517 -8.02 -21.71 8.99
C MET A 517 -8.65 -20.97 10.18
N ILE A 518 -8.60 -19.63 10.19
CA ILE A 518 -9.25 -18.82 11.23
C ILE A 518 -10.77 -18.67 11.03
N GLY A 519 -11.35 -19.35 10.03
CA GLY A 519 -12.79 -19.31 9.76
C GLY A 519 -13.29 -18.02 9.13
N MET A 520 -12.45 -17.29 8.38
CA MET A 520 -12.89 -16.08 7.69
C MET A 520 -13.94 -16.41 6.62
N PRO A 521 -15.13 -15.77 6.66
CA PRO A 521 -16.20 -16.01 5.70
C PRO A 521 -15.78 -15.77 4.25
N ALA A 522 -16.31 -16.60 3.34
CA ALA A 522 -16.05 -16.47 1.90
C ALA A 522 -16.87 -15.39 1.22
N ILE A 523 -18.09 -15.16 1.71
CA ILE A 523 -19.09 -14.28 1.12
C ILE A 523 -19.74 -13.54 2.28
N VAL A 524 -19.73 -12.22 2.21
CA VAL A 524 -20.46 -11.34 3.12
C VAL A 524 -21.23 -10.30 2.30
N ARG A 525 -22.41 -9.89 2.80
CA ARG A 525 -23.28 -8.94 2.09
C ARG A 525 -23.03 -7.48 2.44
N ARG A 526 -22.37 -7.23 3.57
CA ARG A 526 -22.03 -5.90 4.07
C ARG A 526 -20.54 -5.84 4.29
N ALA A 527 -19.95 -4.70 3.99
CA ALA A 527 -18.59 -4.41 4.37
C ALA A 527 -18.48 -4.37 5.91
N PRO A 528 -17.31 -4.73 6.46
CA PRO A 528 -17.11 -4.76 7.91
C PRO A 528 -17.04 -3.36 8.51
N ASP A 529 -17.91 -3.12 9.48
CA ASP A 529 -18.16 -1.86 10.19
C ASP A 529 -17.06 -1.51 11.24
N GLY A 530 -15.93 -2.24 11.23
CA GLY A 530 -14.83 -2.07 12.18
C GLY A 530 -13.87 -3.27 12.21
N PHE A 531 -12.71 -3.11 12.86
CA PHE A 531 -11.66 -4.16 12.88
C PHE A 531 -12.07 -5.45 13.61
N PHE A 532 -12.97 -5.36 14.58
CA PHE A 532 -13.48 -6.53 15.33
C PHE A 532 -14.76 -7.11 14.70
N ALA A 533 -15.30 -6.46 13.65
CA ALA A 533 -16.45 -6.97 12.93
C ALA A 533 -16.04 -8.14 12.03
N THR A 534 -16.97 -9.07 11.84
CA THR A 534 -16.78 -10.17 10.90
C THR A 534 -16.73 -9.63 9.48
N GLY A 535 -15.67 -9.97 8.75
CA GLY A 535 -15.48 -9.53 7.37
C GLY A 535 -14.93 -10.63 6.47
N SER A 536 -14.73 -10.30 5.20
CA SER A 536 -14.09 -11.18 4.22
C SER A 536 -12.88 -10.49 3.61
N ALA A 537 -12.08 -11.25 2.87
CA ALA A 537 -10.93 -10.75 2.13
C ALA A 537 -11.01 -11.19 0.67
N MET A 538 -10.48 -10.39 -0.24
CA MET A 538 -10.47 -10.63 -1.68
C MET A 538 -9.92 -12.02 -2.04
N PRO A 539 -8.72 -12.45 -1.56
CA PRO A 539 -8.21 -13.78 -1.90
C PRO A 539 -9.15 -14.90 -1.45
N ARG A 540 -9.81 -14.73 -0.29
CA ARG A 540 -10.75 -15.70 0.26
C ARG A 540 -12.03 -15.82 -0.58
N GLN A 541 -12.55 -14.71 -1.11
CA GLN A 541 -13.73 -14.68 -1.97
C GLN A 541 -13.43 -15.16 -3.40
N ILE A 542 -12.29 -14.75 -3.97
CA ILE A 542 -11.81 -15.23 -5.28
C ILE A 542 -11.66 -16.76 -5.28
N PHE A 543 -11.05 -17.32 -4.22
CA PHE A 543 -10.96 -18.78 -4.06
C PHE A 543 -12.33 -19.47 -3.95
N ARG A 544 -13.37 -18.77 -3.48
CA ARG A 544 -14.72 -19.34 -3.47
C ARG A 544 -15.32 -19.38 -4.88
N TRP A 545 -15.13 -18.33 -5.68
CA TRP A 545 -15.63 -18.28 -7.05
C TRP A 545 -14.99 -19.34 -7.96
N SER A 546 -13.73 -19.72 -7.72
CA SER A 546 -13.10 -20.81 -8.48
C SER A 546 -13.75 -22.17 -8.27
N LYS A 547 -14.49 -22.34 -7.17
CA LYS A 547 -15.21 -23.56 -6.81
C LYS A 547 -16.72 -23.47 -7.07
N GLU A 548 -17.19 -22.38 -7.67
CA GLU A 548 -18.61 -22.22 -7.97
C GLU A 548 -18.99 -23.05 -9.20
N PHE A 549 -20.21 -23.62 -9.20
CA PHE A 549 -20.65 -24.50 -10.30
C PHE A 549 -20.90 -23.73 -11.60
N ASP A 550 -21.47 -22.53 -11.48
CA ASP A 550 -21.80 -21.66 -12.60
C ASP A 550 -20.51 -21.18 -13.31
N PRO A 551 -20.35 -21.45 -14.62
CA PRO A 551 -19.21 -21.01 -15.42
C PRO A 551 -19.00 -19.49 -15.41
N LEU A 552 -20.07 -18.69 -15.31
CA LEU A 552 -19.97 -17.23 -15.33
C LEU A 552 -19.15 -16.70 -14.13
N TYR A 553 -19.25 -17.35 -12.97
CA TYR A 553 -18.42 -17.00 -11.82
C TYR A 553 -16.97 -17.44 -11.99
N ARG A 554 -16.73 -18.60 -12.60
CA ARG A 554 -15.38 -19.18 -12.75
C ARG A 554 -14.52 -18.45 -13.77
N HIS A 555 -15.13 -17.96 -14.85
CA HIS A 555 -14.42 -17.31 -15.94
C HIS A 555 -14.52 -15.78 -15.87
N GLY A 556 -15.71 -15.24 -15.62
CA GLY A 556 -15.93 -13.78 -15.60
C GLY A 556 -15.64 -13.12 -14.26
N VAL A 557 -16.49 -13.41 -13.26
CA VAL A 557 -16.45 -12.76 -11.93
C VAL A 557 -15.10 -12.99 -11.24
N LEU A 558 -14.55 -14.20 -11.34
CA LEU A 558 -13.23 -14.53 -10.82
C LEU A 558 -12.14 -13.68 -11.46
N ALA A 559 -12.13 -13.54 -12.79
CA ALA A 559 -11.14 -12.73 -13.49
C ALA A 559 -11.22 -11.26 -13.07
N ALA A 560 -12.42 -10.68 -13.01
CA ALA A 560 -12.64 -9.33 -12.49
C ALA A 560 -12.12 -9.16 -11.05
N GLY A 561 -12.34 -10.17 -10.20
CA GLY A 561 -11.81 -10.20 -8.83
C GLY A 561 -10.28 -10.25 -8.77
N VAL A 562 -9.64 -11.08 -9.60
CA VAL A 562 -8.18 -11.16 -9.70
C VAL A 562 -7.59 -9.85 -10.20
N VAL A 563 -8.16 -9.24 -11.25
CA VAL A 563 -7.74 -7.92 -11.73
C VAL A 563 -7.88 -6.88 -10.62
N THR A 564 -8.98 -6.88 -9.87
CA THR A 564 -9.17 -5.96 -8.74
C THR A 564 -8.09 -6.14 -7.69
N LEU A 565 -7.78 -7.37 -7.28
CA LEU A 565 -6.71 -7.66 -6.32
C LEU A 565 -5.35 -7.18 -6.84
N LEU A 566 -5.02 -7.45 -8.11
CA LEU A 566 -3.79 -6.99 -8.75
C LEU A 566 -3.69 -5.48 -8.79
N VAL A 567 -4.78 -4.79 -9.14
CA VAL A 567 -4.86 -3.34 -9.11
C VAL A 567 -4.58 -2.85 -7.70
N VAL A 568 -5.24 -3.39 -6.65
CA VAL A 568 -4.98 -3.04 -5.24
C VAL A 568 -3.53 -3.32 -4.81
N LEU A 569 -2.93 -4.40 -5.28
CA LEU A 569 -1.52 -4.71 -5.01
C LEU A 569 -0.59 -3.68 -5.68
N LEU A 570 -0.82 -3.36 -6.95
CA LEU A 570 -0.03 -2.37 -7.70
C LEU A 570 -0.17 -0.97 -7.11
N ILE A 571 -1.38 -0.62 -6.69
CA ILE A 571 -1.71 0.60 -5.93
C ILE A 571 -0.83 0.71 -4.69
N MET A 572 -0.86 -0.33 -3.85
CA MET A 572 -0.16 -0.36 -2.57
C MET A 572 1.34 -0.28 -2.79
N ASN A 573 1.88 -1.08 -3.72
CA ASN A 573 3.30 -1.10 -4.04
C ASN A 573 3.76 0.22 -4.65
N GLY A 574 2.99 0.82 -5.57
CA GLY A 574 3.29 2.09 -6.20
C GLY A 574 3.36 3.23 -5.18
N THR A 575 2.41 3.28 -4.24
CA THR A 575 2.41 4.23 -3.12
C THR A 575 3.69 4.12 -2.30
N ALA A 576 4.05 2.90 -1.95
CA ALA A 576 5.21 2.65 -1.10
C ALA A 576 6.54 2.89 -1.83
N ILE A 577 6.61 2.66 -3.15
CA ILE A 577 7.78 3.00 -3.98
C ILE A 577 7.97 4.52 -4.06
N ILE A 578 6.90 5.31 -4.21
CA ILE A 578 6.99 6.78 -4.21
C ILE A 578 7.52 7.27 -2.87
N LEU A 579 7.01 6.72 -1.76
CA LEU A 579 7.54 7.02 -0.42
C LEU A 579 9.04 6.69 -0.34
N ARG A 580 9.47 5.51 -0.78
CA ARG A 580 10.88 5.08 -0.81
C ARG A 580 11.77 6.01 -1.65
N ASN A 581 11.36 6.33 -2.88
CA ASN A 581 12.18 7.12 -3.82
C ASN A 581 12.44 8.54 -3.30
N LYS A 582 11.56 9.08 -2.44
CA LYS A 582 11.79 10.36 -1.77
C LYS A 582 12.98 10.25 -0.80
N PHE A 583 13.02 9.21 0.04
CA PHE A 583 14.09 9.03 1.03
C PHE A 583 15.45 8.73 0.38
N GLN A 584 15.50 8.00 -0.74
CA GLN A 584 16.76 7.74 -1.48
C GLN A 584 17.39 9.01 -2.08
N ARG A 585 16.57 9.97 -2.52
CA ARG A 585 17.07 11.22 -3.12
C ARG A 585 17.63 12.21 -2.10
N GLU A 586 17.23 12.10 -0.83
CA GLU A 586 17.75 12.92 0.27
C GLU A 586 19.12 12.42 0.78
N GLU A 587 19.56 11.20 0.42
CA GLU A 587 20.90 10.69 0.74
C GLU A 587 21.98 11.09 -0.26
N THR A 588 21.60 11.39 -1.50
CA THR A 588 22.53 11.69 -2.60
C THR A 588 22.80 13.19 -2.78
N ALA A 589 22.11 14.04 -2.02
CA ALA A 589 22.23 15.50 -2.02
C ALA A 589 22.63 15.98 -0.62
#